data_AF-A0A6J4MLW1-F1
#
_entry.id   AF-A0A6J4MLW1-F1
#
_cell.length_a   1.000
_cell.length_b   1.000
_cell.length_c   1.000
_cell.angle_alpha   90.00
_cell.angle_beta   90.00
_cell.angle_gamma   90.00
#
_symmetry.space_group_name_H-M   'P 1'
#
loop_
_entity.id
_entity.type
_entity.pdbx_description
1 polymer ?
#
loop_
_entity_poly.entity_id
_entity_poly.type
_entity_poly.pdbx_seq_one_letter_code
_entity_poly.pdbx_strand_id
1 'polypeptide(L)'
;DRSGQWFVLEDNLRCPSGVSYVLENRRVMKSTFPLVFNTMAIQPVEEYPSHLLETLLNLAPPHLTDPTVVVLTPGIYNSAYFEHSFLAQQMGVELVEGRDLIVADGYLQMRTTKGLKRVDVVYRRIDDIFIDPTTFRSDSLLGIPGLMDVYRAGKVALANALGTGVADDKVIYSYVPKMIRYYLDEEPILANVPTYLCWEQQQQQHVLANLDKLVVKAADESGGYGMLIGPTATSQEREDFAARITASPRNYIAQPTLSLSRVPTLIDAQFEGRHVDLRPYILYGKKVYVSPGGLTRVALRKGSLVVNSSQGGGSKDTWVVCK
;
A
#
# COMPACT_ATOMS: atom_id res chain seq x y z
N ASP A 1 18.30 9.13 -0.40
CA ASP A 1 19.35 8.89 -1.42
C ASP A 1 20.72 8.93 -0.72
N ARG A 2 21.82 9.19 -1.43
CA ARG A 2 23.16 9.35 -0.80
C ARG A 2 23.34 10.67 -0.05
N SER A 3 22.52 11.70 -0.33
CA SER A 3 22.58 13.00 0.33
C SER A 3 21.69 13.10 1.57
N GLY A 4 20.97 12.02 1.91
CA GLY A 4 20.02 11.99 3.02
C GLY A 4 18.63 12.51 2.66
N GLN A 5 18.36 12.79 1.38
CA GLN A 5 17.05 13.21 0.91
C GLN A 5 16.08 12.03 0.82
N TRP A 6 14.84 12.27 1.23
CA TRP A 6 13.74 11.32 1.13
C TRP A 6 12.95 11.55 -0.15
N PHE A 7 12.58 10.46 -0.81
CA PHE A 7 11.74 10.48 -1.99
C PHE A 7 10.57 9.51 -1.82
N VAL A 8 9.37 9.96 -2.13
CA VAL A 8 8.20 9.08 -2.23
C VAL A 8 8.36 8.27 -3.51
N LEU A 9 8.41 6.94 -3.45
CA LEU A 9 8.58 6.10 -4.65
C LEU A 9 7.25 5.74 -5.31
N GLU A 10 6.22 5.53 -4.51
CA GLU A 10 4.86 5.20 -4.92
C GLU A 10 3.90 5.50 -3.76
N ASP A 11 2.62 5.65 -4.08
CA ASP A 11 1.52 5.69 -3.13
C ASP A 11 0.75 4.36 -3.18
N ASN A 12 0.12 3.93 -2.08
CA ASN A 12 -0.68 2.70 -2.03
C ASN A 12 -2.02 3.02 -1.36
N LEU A 13 -3.07 3.26 -2.13
CA LEU A 13 -4.34 3.80 -1.67
C LEU A 13 -5.52 2.83 -1.84
N ARG A 14 -5.30 1.67 -2.47
CA ARG A 14 -6.28 0.59 -2.59
C ARG A 14 -6.39 -0.21 -1.29
N CYS A 15 -5.69 -1.34 -1.20
CA CYS A 15 -5.67 -2.24 -0.05
C CYS A 15 -4.23 -2.36 0.51
N PRO A 16 -3.64 -1.28 1.09
CA PRO A 16 -2.26 -1.31 1.54
C PRO A 16 -2.04 -2.38 2.62
N SER A 17 -0.95 -3.13 2.46
CA SER A 17 -0.56 -4.22 3.35
C SER A 17 0.87 -4.04 3.89
N GLY A 18 1.21 -4.84 4.89
CA GLY A 18 2.54 -4.99 5.48
C GLY A 18 2.67 -4.51 6.93
N VAL A 19 1.60 -3.98 7.53
CA VAL A 19 1.65 -3.48 8.91
C VAL A 19 1.80 -4.60 9.94
N SER A 20 1.32 -5.82 9.64
CA SER A 20 1.56 -6.97 10.52
C SER A 20 3.06 -7.26 10.68
N TYR A 21 3.84 -7.12 9.61
CA TYR A 21 5.30 -7.24 9.68
C TYR A 21 5.92 -6.15 10.56
N VAL A 22 5.39 -4.92 10.55
CA VAL A 22 5.89 -3.86 11.43
C VAL A 22 5.73 -4.25 12.90
N LEU A 23 4.53 -4.72 13.26
CA LEU A 23 4.18 -5.11 14.61
C LEU A 23 4.95 -6.35 15.07
N GLU A 24 5.03 -7.37 14.23
CA GLU A 24 5.75 -8.61 14.55
C GLU A 24 7.27 -8.40 14.58
N ASN A 25 7.84 -7.61 13.67
CA ASN A 25 9.26 -7.26 13.72
C ASN A 25 9.59 -6.54 15.04
N ARG A 26 8.75 -5.58 15.46
CA ARG A 26 8.93 -4.91 16.75
C ARG A 26 8.87 -5.88 17.92
N ARG A 27 7.89 -6.80 17.91
CA ARG A 27 7.71 -7.81 18.95
C ARG A 27 8.94 -8.71 19.08
N VAL A 28 9.44 -9.23 17.95
CA VAL A 28 10.64 -10.08 17.90
C VAL A 28 11.88 -9.30 18.38
N MET A 29 12.02 -8.04 17.99
CA MET A 29 13.15 -7.22 18.43
C MET A 29 13.12 -6.92 19.93
N LYS A 30 11.94 -6.63 20.50
CA LYS A 30 11.76 -6.44 21.94
C LYS A 30 12.09 -7.70 22.74
N SER A 31 11.68 -8.88 22.26
CA SER A 31 11.98 -10.14 22.96
C SER A 31 13.46 -10.56 22.83
N THR A 32 14.10 -10.26 21.70
CA THR A 32 15.48 -10.69 21.41
C THR A 32 16.51 -9.73 22.01
N PHE A 33 16.22 -8.43 22.02
CA PHE A 33 17.15 -7.38 22.47
C PHE A 33 16.52 -6.44 23.52
N PRO A 34 15.99 -6.97 24.64
CA PRO A 34 15.24 -6.16 25.61
C PRO A 34 16.07 -5.02 26.21
N LEU A 35 17.38 -5.22 26.41
CA LEU A 35 18.26 -4.19 26.95
C LEU A 35 18.34 -2.95 26.04
N VAL A 36 18.33 -3.13 24.71
CA VAL A 36 18.37 -2.00 23.77
C VAL A 36 17.11 -1.14 23.93
N PHE A 37 15.93 -1.77 24.01
CA PHE A 37 14.66 -1.08 24.22
C PHE A 37 14.53 -0.43 25.60
N ASN A 38 15.25 -0.92 26.62
CA ASN A 38 15.29 -0.28 27.94
C ASN A 38 16.21 0.96 27.97
N THR A 39 17.20 1.02 27.08
CA THR A 39 18.19 2.12 27.04
C THR A 39 17.86 3.20 26.02
N MET A 40 17.23 2.84 24.90
CA MET A 40 16.85 3.78 23.84
C MET A 40 15.38 4.13 23.94
N ALA A 41 15.04 5.42 23.81
CA ALA A 41 13.66 5.90 23.77
C ALA A 41 12.99 5.61 22.41
N ILE A 42 12.80 4.33 22.09
CA ILE A 42 12.16 3.89 20.83
C ILE A 42 10.64 3.99 20.97
N GLN A 43 10.00 4.70 20.04
CA GLN A 43 8.55 4.91 20.02
C GLN A 43 7.78 3.59 19.78
N PRO A 44 6.66 3.36 20.49
CA PRO A 44 5.82 2.17 20.31
C PRO A 44 5.08 2.21 18.97
N VAL A 45 4.81 1.03 18.41
CA VAL A 45 4.01 0.89 17.17
C VAL A 45 2.74 0.06 17.40
N GLU A 46 2.62 -0.55 18.57
CA GLU A 46 1.56 -1.49 18.95
C GLU A 46 0.16 -0.85 18.99
N GLU A 47 0.08 0.47 19.07
CA GLU A 47 -1.18 1.24 19.10
C GLU A 47 -1.86 1.35 17.73
N TYR A 48 -1.18 0.94 16.65
CA TYR A 48 -1.72 1.05 15.29
C TYR A 48 -3.12 0.42 15.11
N PRO A 49 -3.39 -0.83 15.56
CA PRO A 49 -4.72 -1.42 15.39
C PRO A 49 -5.82 -0.64 16.11
N SER A 50 -5.54 -0.09 17.30
CA SER A 50 -6.49 0.74 18.04
C SER A 50 -6.80 2.05 17.29
N HIS A 51 -5.78 2.73 16.75
CA HIS A 51 -5.99 3.91 15.90
C HIS A 51 -6.70 3.59 14.59
N LEU A 52 -6.44 2.41 14.01
CA LEU A 52 -7.16 1.95 12.82
C LEU A 52 -8.65 1.76 13.14
N LEU A 53 -8.98 1.08 14.23
CA LEU A 53 -10.36 0.90 14.67
C LEU A 53 -11.04 2.26 14.92
N GLU A 54 -10.39 3.18 15.64
CA GLU A 54 -10.91 4.53 15.86
C GLU A 54 -11.17 5.26 14.53
N THR A 55 -10.26 5.15 13.57
CA THR A 55 -10.40 5.73 12.23
C THR A 55 -11.61 5.13 11.49
N LEU A 56 -11.82 3.82 11.57
CA LEU A 56 -12.96 3.13 10.95
C LEU A 56 -14.28 3.54 11.61
N LEU A 57 -14.32 3.59 12.95
CA LEU A 57 -15.52 4.02 13.70
C LEU A 57 -15.92 5.46 13.35
N ASN A 58 -14.96 6.33 13.03
CA ASN A 58 -15.23 7.70 12.60
C ASN A 58 -15.95 7.81 11.24
N LEU A 59 -16.02 6.72 10.46
CA LEU A 59 -16.80 6.68 9.22
C LEU A 59 -18.29 6.39 9.46
N ALA A 60 -18.64 5.86 10.63
CA ALA A 60 -20.04 5.59 10.97
C ALA A 60 -20.82 6.90 11.19
N PRO A 61 -22.10 6.95 10.82
CA PRO A 61 -22.95 8.10 11.11
C PRO A 61 -22.95 8.48 12.61
N PRO A 62 -22.83 9.77 12.96
CA PRO A 62 -22.71 10.20 14.37
C PRO A 62 -23.86 9.82 15.29
N HIS A 63 -25.03 9.46 14.75
CA HIS A 63 -26.20 9.05 15.51
C HIS A 63 -26.19 7.58 15.94
N LEU A 64 -25.25 6.77 15.42
CA LEU A 64 -25.08 5.38 15.85
C LEU A 64 -24.19 5.33 17.09
N THR A 65 -24.72 4.79 18.19
CA THR A 65 -24.02 4.71 19.47
C THR A 65 -23.03 3.55 19.56
N ASP A 66 -23.28 2.46 18.82
CA ASP A 66 -22.44 1.25 18.81
C ASP A 66 -22.34 0.69 17.38
N PRO A 67 -21.59 1.37 16.49
CA PRO A 67 -21.48 0.96 15.09
C PRO A 67 -20.67 -0.33 14.97
N THR A 68 -21.16 -1.26 14.16
CA THR A 68 -20.48 -2.55 13.93
C THR A 68 -19.48 -2.43 12.79
N VAL A 69 -18.20 -2.66 13.12
CA VAL A 69 -17.08 -2.73 12.17
C VAL A 69 -16.73 -4.19 11.89
N VAL A 70 -16.44 -4.53 10.64
CA VAL A 70 -15.94 -5.86 10.24
C VAL A 70 -14.73 -5.73 9.29
N VAL A 71 -13.86 -6.75 9.27
CA VAL A 71 -12.81 -6.90 8.25
C VAL A 71 -13.27 -7.89 7.20
N LEU A 72 -13.49 -7.42 5.97
CA LEU A 72 -13.88 -8.27 4.85
C LEU A 72 -12.63 -8.82 4.15
N THR A 73 -12.48 -10.14 4.14
CA THR A 73 -11.34 -10.85 3.58
C THR A 73 -11.74 -11.73 2.38
N PRO A 74 -10.87 -11.91 1.37
CA PRO A 74 -11.09 -12.87 0.29
C PRO A 74 -10.88 -14.34 0.71
N GLY A 75 -10.47 -14.58 1.97
CA GLY A 75 -10.28 -15.92 2.53
C GLY A 75 -8.83 -16.42 2.53
N ILE A 76 -8.65 -17.65 3.00
CA ILE A 76 -7.36 -18.26 3.36
C ILE A 76 -6.35 -18.39 2.22
N TYR A 77 -6.81 -18.39 0.97
CA TYR A 77 -5.95 -18.53 -0.21
C TYR A 77 -5.30 -17.21 -0.66
N ASN A 78 -5.58 -16.11 0.04
CA ASN A 78 -4.91 -14.85 -0.21
C ASN A 78 -3.59 -14.75 0.60
N SER A 79 -2.52 -14.29 -0.05
CA SER A 79 -1.19 -14.18 0.57
C SER A 79 -1.13 -13.24 1.78
N ALA A 80 -2.05 -12.28 1.89
CA ALA A 80 -2.16 -11.35 3.00
C ALA A 80 -3.19 -11.79 4.06
N TYR A 81 -3.79 -12.98 3.95
CA TYR A 81 -4.84 -13.45 4.87
C TYR A 81 -4.41 -13.40 6.35
N PHE A 82 -3.15 -13.75 6.64
CA PHE A 82 -2.58 -13.63 7.99
C PHE A 82 -2.69 -12.21 8.54
N GLU A 83 -2.41 -11.18 7.73
CA GLU A 83 -2.54 -9.80 8.16
C GLU A 83 -4.01 -9.43 8.40
N HIS A 84 -4.94 -9.93 7.59
CA HIS A 84 -6.36 -9.64 7.74
C HIS A 84 -6.88 -10.20 9.07
N SER A 85 -6.57 -11.47 9.37
CA SER A 85 -6.97 -12.12 10.62
C SER A 85 -6.28 -11.50 11.82
N PHE A 86 -4.98 -11.19 11.72
CA PHE A 86 -4.23 -10.50 12.75
C PHE A 86 -4.84 -9.14 13.10
N LEU A 87 -5.12 -8.29 12.10
CA LEU A 87 -5.70 -6.97 12.35
C LEU A 87 -7.12 -7.06 12.90
N ALA A 88 -7.95 -7.98 12.39
CA ALA A 88 -9.29 -8.20 12.94
C ALA A 88 -9.23 -8.59 14.42
N GLN A 89 -8.32 -9.50 14.77
CA GLN A 89 -8.09 -9.93 16.15
C GLN A 89 -7.58 -8.78 17.04
N GLN A 90 -6.58 -8.01 16.59
CA GLN A 90 -6.03 -6.89 17.37
C GLN A 90 -7.04 -5.75 17.56
N MET A 91 -7.90 -5.52 16.58
CA MET A 91 -9.01 -4.55 16.69
C MET A 91 -10.19 -5.11 17.51
N GLY A 92 -10.27 -6.42 17.73
CA GLY A 92 -11.43 -7.04 18.39
C GLY A 92 -12.70 -6.97 17.55
N VAL A 93 -12.59 -7.06 16.22
CA VAL A 93 -13.71 -7.05 15.27
C VAL A 93 -13.81 -8.37 14.51
N GLU A 94 -14.96 -8.64 13.92
CA GLU A 94 -15.19 -9.88 13.17
C GLU A 94 -14.41 -9.88 11.85
N LEU A 95 -13.75 -11.00 11.57
CA LEU A 95 -13.19 -11.32 10.26
C LEU A 95 -14.26 -12.08 9.45
N VAL A 96 -14.70 -11.50 8.34
CA VAL A 96 -15.81 -12.03 7.54
C VAL A 96 -15.41 -12.23 6.09
N GLU A 97 -15.99 -13.23 5.44
CA GLU A 97 -15.97 -13.39 3.99
C GLU A 97 -17.30 -12.93 3.37
N GLY A 98 -17.36 -12.77 2.05
CA GLY A 98 -18.57 -12.29 1.37
C GLY A 98 -19.82 -13.13 1.68
N ARG A 99 -19.67 -14.44 1.86
CA ARG A 99 -20.76 -15.38 2.22
C ARG A 99 -21.37 -15.15 3.62
N ASP A 100 -20.62 -14.54 4.52
CA ASP A 100 -21.06 -14.26 5.89
C ASP A 100 -21.95 -13.01 5.95
N LEU A 101 -21.98 -12.24 4.86
CA LEU A 101 -22.71 -11.00 4.72
C LEU A 101 -23.87 -11.16 3.72
N ILE A 102 -24.94 -10.40 3.93
CA ILE A 102 -26.09 -10.33 3.04
C ILE A 102 -26.70 -8.93 3.10
N VAL A 103 -27.23 -8.47 1.97
CA VAL A 103 -28.10 -7.30 1.95
C VAL A 103 -29.53 -7.73 2.29
N ALA A 104 -30.05 -7.25 3.42
CA ALA A 104 -31.39 -7.55 3.92
C ALA A 104 -32.01 -6.29 4.51
N ASP A 105 -33.31 -6.07 4.28
CA ASP A 105 -34.05 -4.88 4.72
C ASP A 105 -33.41 -3.54 4.31
N GLY A 106 -32.70 -3.58 3.18
CA GLY A 106 -31.95 -2.43 2.66
C GLY A 106 -30.71 -2.04 3.46
N TYR A 107 -30.19 -2.93 4.32
CA TYR A 107 -28.95 -2.76 5.08
C TYR A 107 -27.99 -3.92 4.80
N LEU A 108 -26.69 -3.69 5.02
CA LEU A 108 -25.71 -4.77 5.07
C LEU A 108 -25.81 -5.46 6.44
N GLN A 109 -25.98 -6.78 6.44
CA GLN A 109 -26.13 -7.56 7.65
C GLN A 109 -25.23 -8.80 7.62
N MET A 110 -24.64 -9.12 8.76
CA MET A 110 -23.82 -10.30 9.01
C MET A 110 -24.69 -11.42 9.57
N ARG A 111 -24.47 -12.64 9.07
CA ARG A 111 -25.12 -13.86 9.56
C ARG A 111 -24.51 -14.27 10.89
N THR A 112 -25.34 -14.40 11.92
CA THR A 112 -24.93 -14.94 13.23
C THR A 112 -25.88 -16.05 13.65
N THR A 113 -25.48 -16.85 14.64
CA THR A 113 -26.34 -17.88 15.23
C THR A 113 -27.58 -17.32 15.93
N LYS A 114 -27.56 -16.04 16.33
CA LYS A 114 -28.67 -15.33 16.99
C LYS A 114 -29.57 -14.57 16.00
N GLY A 115 -29.28 -14.67 14.70
CA GLY A 115 -29.96 -13.90 13.65
C GLY A 115 -29.01 -12.94 12.94
N LEU A 116 -29.57 -12.03 12.16
CA LEU A 116 -28.80 -11.06 11.40
C LEU A 116 -28.36 -9.89 12.28
N LYS A 117 -27.10 -9.48 12.16
CA LYS A 117 -26.53 -8.31 12.84
C LYS A 117 -26.14 -7.27 11.80
N ARG A 118 -26.64 -6.04 11.92
CA ARG A 118 -26.28 -4.94 11.03
C ARG A 118 -24.76 -4.67 11.05
N VAL A 119 -24.20 -4.37 9.89
CA VAL A 119 -22.81 -3.94 9.70
C VAL A 119 -22.82 -2.50 9.19
N ASP A 120 -22.08 -1.62 9.84
CA ASP A 120 -22.07 -0.18 9.55
C ASP A 120 -20.79 0.26 8.83
N VAL A 121 -19.66 -0.40 9.10
CA VAL A 121 -18.37 -0.11 8.49
C VAL A 121 -17.68 -1.41 8.08
N VAL A 122 -17.19 -1.47 6.85
CA VAL A 122 -16.42 -2.59 6.32
C VAL A 122 -15.00 -2.11 6.02
N TYR A 123 -14.02 -2.62 6.76
CA TYR A 123 -12.62 -2.55 6.35
C TYR A 123 -12.36 -3.64 5.31
N ARG A 124 -12.42 -3.27 4.04
CA ARG A 124 -12.29 -4.22 2.93
C ARG A 124 -10.83 -4.53 2.63
N ARG A 125 -10.55 -5.82 2.44
CA ARG A 125 -9.26 -6.34 1.96
C ARG A 125 -9.42 -7.07 0.64
N ILE A 126 -10.40 -6.62 -0.15
CA ILE A 126 -10.79 -7.14 -1.46
C ILE A 126 -10.77 -5.98 -2.45
N ASP A 127 -10.24 -6.21 -3.65
CA ASP A 127 -10.25 -5.23 -4.74
C ASP A 127 -11.66 -4.89 -5.23
N ASP A 128 -11.81 -3.67 -5.73
CA ASP A 128 -13.10 -3.07 -6.12
C ASP A 128 -13.90 -3.97 -7.06
N ILE A 129 -13.23 -4.55 -8.07
CA ILE A 129 -13.89 -5.35 -9.10
C ILE A 129 -14.54 -6.63 -8.57
N PHE A 130 -14.15 -7.10 -7.38
CA PHE A 130 -14.66 -8.32 -6.77
C PHE A 130 -15.68 -8.06 -5.65
N ILE A 131 -15.92 -6.80 -5.27
CA ILE A 131 -16.67 -6.46 -4.04
C ILE A 131 -18.18 -6.70 -4.15
N ASP A 132 -18.75 -6.58 -5.36
CA ASP A 132 -20.18 -6.77 -5.63
C ASP A 132 -20.41 -7.32 -7.05
N PRO A 133 -20.88 -8.58 -7.19
CA PRO A 133 -21.09 -9.19 -8.49
C PRO A 133 -22.28 -8.62 -9.27
N THR A 134 -23.17 -7.84 -8.66
CA THR A 134 -24.28 -7.20 -9.40
C THR A 134 -23.85 -5.90 -10.09
N THR A 135 -22.72 -5.32 -9.68
CA THR A 135 -22.20 -4.05 -10.22
C THR A 135 -20.90 -4.22 -11.01
N PHE A 136 -20.01 -5.12 -10.56
CA PHE A 136 -18.69 -5.30 -11.16
C PHE A 136 -18.57 -6.67 -11.85
N ARG A 137 -17.65 -7.52 -11.40
CA ARG A 137 -17.46 -8.86 -11.97
C ARG A 137 -18.57 -9.80 -11.51
N SER A 138 -19.44 -10.17 -12.44
CA SER A 138 -20.55 -11.10 -12.19
C SER A 138 -20.11 -12.51 -11.80
N ASP A 139 -18.87 -12.90 -12.13
CA ASP A 139 -18.27 -14.17 -11.74
C ASP A 139 -17.56 -14.13 -10.37
N SER A 140 -17.58 -12.98 -9.67
CA SER A 140 -16.97 -12.87 -8.34
C SER A 140 -17.73 -13.70 -7.30
N LEU A 141 -17.02 -14.60 -6.64
CA LEU A 141 -17.49 -15.35 -5.47
C LEU A 141 -17.06 -14.72 -4.13
N LEU A 142 -16.30 -13.62 -4.19
CA LEU A 142 -15.74 -12.96 -3.00
C LEU A 142 -16.62 -11.82 -2.47
N GLY A 143 -17.44 -11.25 -3.35
CA GLY A 143 -18.24 -10.06 -3.07
C GLY A 143 -19.58 -10.35 -2.40
N ILE A 144 -20.32 -9.27 -2.15
CA ILE A 144 -21.65 -9.29 -1.53
C ILE A 144 -22.65 -8.70 -2.53
N PRO A 145 -23.58 -9.50 -3.10
CA PRO A 145 -24.57 -9.00 -4.05
C PRO A 145 -25.39 -7.83 -3.49
N GLY A 146 -25.41 -6.70 -4.21
CA GLY A 146 -26.19 -5.51 -3.84
C GLY A 146 -25.52 -4.59 -2.81
N LEU A 147 -24.28 -4.88 -2.41
CA LEU A 147 -23.51 -4.03 -1.50
C LEU A 147 -23.37 -2.60 -2.03
N MET A 148 -23.22 -2.43 -3.35
CA MET A 148 -23.09 -1.12 -3.97
C MET A 148 -24.33 -0.26 -3.80
N ASP A 149 -25.52 -0.86 -3.78
CA ASP A 149 -26.77 -0.12 -3.57
C ASP A 149 -26.86 0.38 -2.13
N VAL A 150 -26.45 -0.44 -1.16
CA VAL A 150 -26.38 -0.05 0.26
C VAL A 150 -25.33 1.04 0.49
N TYR A 151 -24.16 0.92 -0.15
CA TYR A 151 -23.08 1.91 -0.08
C TYR A 151 -23.50 3.25 -0.69
N ARG A 152 -24.08 3.24 -1.91
CA ARG A 152 -24.60 4.45 -2.57
C ARG A 152 -25.73 5.11 -1.80
N ALA A 153 -26.55 4.33 -1.09
CA ALA A 153 -27.59 4.84 -0.20
C ALA A 153 -27.04 5.42 1.13
N GLY A 154 -25.72 5.40 1.36
CA GLY A 154 -25.09 5.92 2.57
C GLY A 154 -25.36 5.10 3.82
N LYS A 155 -25.72 3.82 3.67
CA LYS A 155 -26.13 2.94 4.78
C LYS A 155 -25.01 2.06 5.33
N VAL A 156 -23.87 2.02 4.65
CA VAL A 156 -22.63 1.35 5.06
C VAL A 156 -21.44 2.17 4.58
N ALA A 157 -20.37 2.23 5.38
CA ALA A 157 -19.09 2.81 4.96
C ALA A 157 -18.12 1.72 4.51
N LEU A 158 -17.37 1.98 3.45
CA LEU A 158 -16.30 1.11 2.96
C LEU A 158 -14.94 1.79 3.15
N ALA A 159 -14.00 1.09 3.77
CA ALA A 159 -12.64 1.56 3.99
C ALA A 159 -11.62 0.58 3.40
N ASN A 160 -10.73 0.98 2.49
CA ASN A 160 -10.72 2.28 1.81
C ASN A 160 -11.95 2.43 0.90
N ALA A 161 -12.29 3.68 0.53
CA ALA A 161 -13.34 3.92 -0.44
C ALA A 161 -13.07 3.21 -1.77
N LEU A 162 -14.10 2.96 -2.55
CA LEU A 162 -13.96 2.44 -3.92
C LEU A 162 -13.44 3.55 -4.84
N GLY A 163 -12.69 3.18 -5.88
CA GLY A 163 -12.14 4.10 -6.87
C GLY A 163 -10.86 4.82 -6.45
N THR A 164 -10.31 4.56 -5.25
CA THR A 164 -9.04 5.17 -4.81
C THR A 164 -7.85 4.80 -5.70
N GLY A 165 -7.99 3.73 -6.50
CA GLY A 165 -6.98 3.31 -7.47
C GLY A 165 -6.64 4.34 -8.55
N VAL A 166 -7.49 5.36 -8.76
CA VAL A 166 -7.16 6.50 -9.63
C VAL A 166 -6.06 7.37 -9.01
N ALA A 167 -6.01 7.49 -7.69
CA ALA A 167 -5.09 8.39 -7.00
C ALA A 167 -3.70 7.78 -6.80
N ASP A 168 -3.58 6.44 -6.76
CA ASP A 168 -2.29 5.74 -6.68
C ASP A 168 -1.78 5.23 -8.04
N ASP A 169 -2.41 5.66 -9.13
CA ASP A 169 -1.94 5.37 -10.48
C ASP A 169 -0.55 5.98 -10.74
N LYS A 170 0.29 5.24 -11.47
CA LYS A 170 1.68 5.64 -11.74
C LYS A 170 1.80 6.94 -12.52
N VAL A 171 0.80 7.27 -13.34
CA VAL A 171 0.78 8.53 -14.06
C VAL A 171 0.34 9.66 -13.15
N ILE A 172 -0.70 9.42 -12.35
CA ILE A 172 -1.22 10.40 -11.37
C ILE A 172 -0.19 10.76 -10.31
N TYR A 173 0.67 9.82 -9.91
CA TYR A 173 1.83 10.06 -9.04
C TYR A 173 2.69 11.26 -9.49
N SER A 174 2.88 11.49 -10.80
CA SER A 174 3.67 12.63 -11.30
C SER A 174 3.02 14.00 -11.01
N TYR A 175 1.71 14.01 -10.73
CA TYR A 175 0.93 15.22 -10.47
C TYR A 175 0.76 15.51 -8.97
N VAL A 176 1.09 14.60 -8.06
CA VAL A 176 0.95 14.80 -6.60
C VAL A 176 1.60 16.10 -6.11
N PRO A 177 2.82 16.49 -6.54
CA PRO A 177 3.39 17.79 -6.16
C PRO A 177 2.57 19.00 -6.61
N LYS A 178 1.84 18.89 -7.73
CA LYS A 178 0.93 19.93 -8.22
C LYS A 178 -0.38 19.92 -7.43
N MET A 179 -0.87 18.74 -7.04
CA MET A 179 -2.05 18.61 -6.17
C MET A 179 -1.83 19.27 -4.82
N ILE A 180 -0.67 19.05 -4.19
CA ILE A 180 -0.32 19.68 -2.91
C ILE A 180 -0.40 21.21 -3.04
N ARG A 181 0.28 21.78 -4.04
CA ARG A 181 0.22 23.24 -4.29
C ARG A 181 -1.18 23.73 -4.58
N TYR A 182 -1.94 23.00 -5.39
CA TYR A 182 -3.28 23.43 -5.80
C TYR A 182 -4.32 23.36 -4.67
N TYR A 183 -4.32 22.28 -3.87
CA TYR A 183 -5.34 22.04 -2.84
C TYR A 183 -4.95 22.60 -1.47
N LEU A 184 -3.65 22.67 -1.16
CA LEU A 184 -3.16 23.08 0.17
C LEU A 184 -2.45 24.44 0.14
N ASP A 185 -2.14 24.99 -1.03
CA ASP A 185 -1.32 26.22 -1.18
C ASP A 185 0.04 26.12 -0.47
N GLU A 186 0.61 24.91 -0.49
CA GLU A 186 1.87 24.57 0.19
C GLU A 186 2.89 23.98 -0.78
N GLU A 187 4.17 24.12 -0.45
CA GLU A 187 5.24 23.39 -1.14
C GLU A 187 5.38 21.96 -0.60
N PRO A 188 5.51 20.94 -1.47
CA PRO A 188 5.70 19.56 -1.03
C PRO A 188 6.94 19.39 -0.14
N ILE A 189 6.73 18.91 1.08
CA ILE A 189 7.81 18.63 2.04
C ILE A 189 8.66 17.44 1.58
N LEU A 190 8.00 16.38 1.07
CA LEU A 190 8.66 15.21 0.50
C LEU A 190 8.67 15.31 -1.02
N ALA A 191 9.82 15.04 -1.62
CA ALA A 191 9.97 15.06 -3.06
C ALA A 191 9.44 13.78 -3.70
N ASN A 192 8.82 13.91 -4.87
CA ASN A 192 8.63 12.78 -5.77
C ASN A 192 9.90 12.54 -6.57
N VAL A 193 10.08 11.30 -7.02
CA VAL A 193 11.06 10.94 -8.02
C VAL A 193 10.70 11.67 -9.32
N PRO A 194 11.66 12.36 -9.97
CA PRO A 194 11.43 12.95 -11.29
C PRO A 194 10.86 11.89 -12.24
N THR A 195 9.66 12.14 -12.75
CA THR A 195 8.91 11.15 -13.55
C THR A 195 8.55 11.76 -14.88
N TYR A 196 9.02 11.11 -15.95
CA TYR A 196 8.74 11.48 -17.32
C TYR A 196 7.48 10.77 -17.82
N LEU A 197 6.56 11.55 -18.38
CA LEU A 197 5.32 11.10 -19.00
C LEU A 197 5.54 10.87 -20.49
N CYS A 198 5.57 9.61 -20.92
CA CYS A 198 5.87 9.30 -22.31
C CYS A 198 4.80 9.76 -23.30
N TRP A 199 3.60 10.16 -22.85
CA TRP A 199 2.59 10.80 -23.72
C TRP A 199 2.94 12.23 -24.12
N GLU A 200 3.84 12.90 -23.40
CA GLU A 200 4.26 14.27 -23.73
C GLU A 200 5.43 14.16 -24.70
N GLN A 201 5.25 14.66 -25.93
CA GLN A 201 6.20 14.46 -27.02
C GLN A 201 7.65 14.81 -26.65
N GLN A 202 7.87 15.92 -25.94
CA GLN A 202 9.22 16.33 -25.50
C GLN A 202 9.81 15.36 -24.48
N GLN A 203 9.00 14.90 -23.52
CA GLN A 203 9.44 13.94 -22.50
C GLN A 203 9.68 12.57 -23.12
N GLN A 204 8.83 12.12 -24.05
CA GLN A 204 9.01 10.88 -24.81
C GLN A 204 10.35 10.86 -25.54
N GLN A 205 10.68 11.94 -26.26
CA GLN A 205 11.96 12.07 -26.96
C GLN A 205 13.14 11.98 -25.99
N HIS A 206 13.05 12.64 -24.84
CA HIS A 206 14.06 12.54 -23.80
C HIS A 206 14.23 11.10 -23.29
N VAL A 207 13.12 10.40 -23.04
CA VAL A 207 13.13 9.00 -22.58
C VAL A 207 13.78 8.10 -23.61
N LEU A 208 13.33 8.15 -24.87
CA LEU A 208 13.85 7.32 -25.95
C LEU A 208 15.36 7.55 -26.17
N ALA A 209 15.82 8.78 -26.04
CA ALA A 209 17.25 9.13 -26.18
C ALA A 209 18.12 8.71 -24.98
N ASN A 210 17.53 8.37 -23.83
CA ASN A 210 18.24 8.08 -22.57
C ASN A 210 17.80 6.77 -21.91
N LEU A 211 17.25 5.82 -22.68
CA LEU A 211 16.78 4.53 -22.15
C LEU A 211 17.85 3.74 -21.41
N ASP A 212 19.13 3.97 -21.67
CA ASP A 212 20.26 3.36 -20.99
C ASP A 212 20.46 3.85 -19.54
N LYS A 213 19.84 4.98 -19.16
CA LYS A 213 20.00 5.62 -17.83
C LYS A 213 18.73 5.59 -16.98
N LEU A 214 17.60 5.31 -17.62
CA LEU A 214 16.28 5.39 -17.02
C LEU A 214 15.72 4.01 -16.64
N VAL A 215 14.78 4.01 -15.71
CA VAL A 215 13.90 2.88 -15.42
C VAL A 215 12.55 3.18 -16.03
N VAL A 216 12.10 2.36 -16.98
CA VAL A 216 10.78 2.49 -17.61
C VAL A 216 9.81 1.54 -16.93
N LYS A 217 8.59 2.01 -16.62
CA LYS A 217 7.53 1.22 -16.00
C LYS A 217 6.24 1.37 -16.80
N ALA A 218 5.55 0.25 -17.05
CA ALA A 218 4.19 0.29 -17.56
C ALA A 218 3.22 0.87 -16.51
N ALA A 219 2.25 1.70 -16.91
CA ALA A 219 1.31 2.37 -16.02
C ALA A 219 0.39 1.38 -15.29
N ASP A 220 -0.22 0.45 -16.03
CA ASP A 220 -1.29 -0.43 -15.52
C ASP A 220 -0.81 -1.74 -14.88
N GLU A 221 0.48 -2.09 -14.96
CA GLU A 221 0.99 -3.38 -14.48
C GLU A 221 1.47 -3.33 -13.02
N SER A 222 1.10 -4.35 -12.23
CA SER A 222 1.53 -4.53 -10.83
C SER A 222 2.71 -5.50 -10.72
N GLY A 223 3.53 -5.37 -9.66
CA GLY A 223 4.45 -6.44 -9.25
C GLY A 223 5.78 -6.60 -10.01
N GLY A 224 6.22 -5.57 -10.74
CA GLY A 224 7.54 -5.57 -11.41
C GLY A 224 7.58 -6.23 -12.79
N TYR A 225 6.45 -6.80 -13.24
CA TYR A 225 6.24 -7.11 -14.65
C TYR A 225 6.10 -5.79 -15.45
N GLY A 226 6.63 -5.76 -16.68
CA GLY A 226 6.57 -4.57 -17.54
C GLY A 226 7.55 -3.44 -17.16
N MET A 227 8.71 -3.78 -16.60
CA MET A 227 9.75 -2.81 -16.22
C MET A 227 11.06 -3.04 -16.99
N LEU A 228 11.67 -1.96 -17.49
CA LEU A 228 13.02 -1.93 -18.07
C LEU A 228 13.95 -1.23 -17.08
N ILE A 229 15.04 -1.87 -16.67
CA ILE A 229 16.13 -1.21 -15.93
C ILE A 229 17.23 -0.88 -16.93
N GLY A 230 17.19 0.33 -17.49
CA GLY A 230 18.07 0.80 -18.55
C GLY A 230 19.53 0.41 -18.38
N PRO A 231 20.18 0.75 -17.25
CA PRO A 231 21.61 0.49 -17.04
C PRO A 231 22.03 -0.98 -17.11
N THR A 232 21.11 -1.91 -16.83
CA THR A 232 21.39 -3.35 -16.83
C THR A 232 20.77 -4.09 -18.01
N ALA A 233 19.90 -3.42 -18.78
CA ALA A 233 19.25 -3.98 -19.95
C ALA A 233 20.19 -4.06 -21.15
N THR A 234 20.02 -5.10 -21.96
CA THR A 234 20.68 -5.28 -23.26
C THR A 234 20.18 -4.26 -24.28
N SER A 235 20.93 -4.05 -25.37
CA SER A 235 20.51 -3.18 -26.45
C SER A 235 19.18 -3.62 -27.07
N GLN A 236 18.98 -4.93 -27.26
CA GLN A 236 17.74 -5.49 -27.81
C GLN A 236 16.53 -5.17 -26.92
N GLU A 237 16.64 -5.39 -25.60
CA GLU A 237 15.55 -5.08 -24.67
C GLU A 237 15.19 -3.59 -24.68
N ARG A 238 16.19 -2.71 -24.85
CA ARG A 238 15.96 -1.26 -24.96
C ARG A 238 15.25 -0.91 -26.26
N GLU A 239 15.62 -1.51 -27.39
CA GLU A 239 14.95 -1.32 -28.68
C GLU A 239 13.49 -1.81 -28.65
N ASP A 240 13.25 -2.98 -28.05
CA ASP A 240 11.90 -3.54 -27.89
C ASP A 240 11.03 -2.61 -27.03
N PHE A 241 11.57 -2.08 -25.93
CA PHE A 241 10.87 -1.10 -25.11
C PHE A 241 10.66 0.24 -25.83
N ALA A 242 11.62 0.70 -26.63
CA ALA A 242 11.47 1.91 -27.43
C ALA A 242 10.29 1.80 -28.41
N ALA A 243 10.16 0.66 -29.09
CA ALA A 243 9.04 0.37 -29.98
C ALA A 243 7.70 0.35 -29.22
N ARG A 244 7.66 -0.30 -28.06
CA ARG A 244 6.47 -0.33 -27.19
C ARG A 244 6.05 1.06 -26.69
N ILE A 245 7.00 1.88 -26.25
CA ILE A 245 6.76 3.27 -25.80
C ILE A 245 6.21 4.11 -26.96
N THR A 246 6.75 3.92 -28.17
CA THR A 246 6.29 4.65 -29.37
C THR A 246 4.88 4.24 -29.76
N ALA A 247 4.56 2.95 -29.68
CA ALA A 247 3.24 2.42 -30.04
C ALA A 247 2.14 2.79 -29.04
N SER A 248 2.47 2.95 -27.75
CA SER A 248 1.47 3.22 -26.69
C SER A 248 2.05 4.11 -25.59
N PRO A 249 2.38 5.38 -25.90
CA PRO A 249 3.14 6.25 -24.99
C PRO A 249 2.43 6.52 -23.67
N ARG A 250 1.10 6.57 -23.67
CA ARG A 250 0.29 6.76 -22.45
C ARG A 250 0.46 5.65 -21.42
N ASN A 251 0.88 4.47 -21.84
CA ASN A 251 1.03 3.31 -20.96
C ASN A 251 2.41 3.24 -20.31
N TYR A 252 3.30 4.22 -20.49
CA TYR A 252 4.65 4.19 -19.94
C TYR A 252 5.02 5.49 -19.24
N ILE A 253 5.72 5.32 -18.12
CA ILE A 253 6.46 6.37 -17.45
C ILE A 253 7.93 5.99 -17.35
N ALA A 254 8.81 6.97 -17.22
CA ALA A 254 10.23 6.71 -16.98
C ALA A 254 10.75 7.55 -15.80
N GLN A 255 11.66 6.97 -15.03
CA GLN A 255 12.27 7.61 -13.87
C GLN A 255 13.79 7.43 -13.93
N PRO A 256 14.58 8.36 -13.37
CA PRO A 256 16.01 8.15 -13.22
C PRO A 256 16.27 6.95 -12.30
N THR A 257 17.36 6.23 -12.55
CA THR A 257 17.78 5.15 -11.66
C THR A 257 18.18 5.75 -10.32
N LEU A 258 17.40 5.49 -9.27
CA LEU A 258 17.69 6.00 -7.94
C LEU A 258 18.72 5.13 -7.22
N SER A 259 19.73 5.80 -6.67
CA SER A 259 20.64 5.18 -5.70
C SER A 259 19.94 5.10 -4.34
N LEU A 260 19.23 4.00 -4.09
CA LEU A 260 18.61 3.72 -2.80
C LEU A 260 19.66 3.72 -1.69
N SER A 261 19.28 4.20 -0.50
CA SER A 261 20.13 4.14 0.68
C SER A 261 20.46 2.69 1.04
N ARG A 262 21.56 2.47 1.76
CA ARG A 262 21.98 1.12 2.19
C ARG A 262 22.07 1.05 3.71
N VAL A 263 21.65 -0.08 4.28
CA VAL A 263 21.78 -0.37 5.71
C VAL A 263 22.65 -1.61 5.94
N PRO A 264 23.35 -1.69 7.09
CA PRO A 264 24.07 -2.91 7.47
C PRO A 264 23.11 -4.10 7.57
N THR A 265 23.46 -5.19 6.89
CA THR A 265 22.68 -6.42 6.86
C THR A 265 23.64 -7.60 7.01
N LEU A 266 23.32 -8.50 7.93
CA LEU A 266 24.09 -9.70 8.17
C LEU A 266 23.78 -10.72 7.05
N ILE A 267 24.79 -11.05 6.25
CA ILE A 267 24.73 -12.03 5.15
C ILE A 267 25.90 -12.98 5.35
N ASP A 268 25.65 -14.28 5.44
CA ASP A 268 26.68 -15.31 5.64
C ASP A 268 27.69 -14.95 6.76
N ALA A 269 27.16 -14.48 7.90
CA ALA A 269 27.90 -14.01 9.08
C ALA A 269 28.78 -12.76 8.88
N GLN A 270 28.65 -12.04 7.76
CA GLN A 270 29.34 -10.78 7.49
C GLN A 270 28.36 -9.61 7.36
N PHE A 271 28.77 -8.42 7.82
CA PHE A 271 27.98 -7.22 7.61
C PHE A 271 28.26 -6.63 6.23
N GLU A 272 27.23 -6.56 5.41
CA GLU A 272 27.27 -5.87 4.12
C GLU A 272 26.18 -4.80 4.01
N GLY A 273 26.46 -3.76 3.22
CA GLY A 273 25.45 -2.77 2.87
C GLY A 273 24.43 -3.35 1.88
N ARG A 274 23.15 -3.30 2.22
CA ARG A 274 22.03 -3.70 1.33
C ARG A 274 21.05 -2.56 1.15
N HIS A 275 20.50 -2.44 -0.06
CA HIS A 275 19.56 -1.39 -0.39
C HIS A 275 18.23 -1.56 0.36
N VAL A 276 17.65 -0.44 0.76
CA VAL A 276 16.38 -0.40 1.49
C VAL A 276 15.40 0.63 0.96
N ASP A 277 14.13 0.35 1.21
CA ASP A 277 13.08 1.36 1.25
C ASP A 277 12.27 1.27 2.55
N LEU A 278 11.46 2.29 2.80
CA LEU A 278 10.60 2.40 3.97
C LEU A 278 9.18 2.68 3.50
N ARG A 279 8.23 1.90 4.02
CA ARG A 279 6.80 2.13 3.85
C ARG A 279 6.18 2.53 5.20
N PRO A 280 5.97 3.82 5.47
CA PRO A 280 5.17 4.27 6.60
C PRO A 280 3.68 4.03 6.33
N TYR A 281 2.87 3.99 7.40
CA TYR A 281 1.42 3.84 7.32
C TYR A 281 0.75 5.06 7.92
N ILE A 282 -0.11 5.69 7.13
CA ILE A 282 -0.86 6.89 7.50
C ILE A 282 -2.35 6.52 7.60
N LEU A 283 -2.96 6.84 8.73
CA LEU A 283 -4.39 6.74 8.96
C LEU A 283 -5.01 8.14 8.87
N TYR A 284 -5.96 8.31 7.96
CA TYR A 284 -6.65 9.57 7.74
C TYR A 284 -8.10 9.47 8.22
N GLY A 285 -8.34 9.84 9.48
CA GLY A 285 -9.67 9.96 10.07
C GLY A 285 -10.02 11.42 10.36
N LYS A 286 -10.68 11.69 11.50
CA LYS A 286 -10.86 13.06 12.00
C LYS A 286 -9.54 13.77 12.30
N LYS A 287 -8.51 12.98 12.62
CA LYS A 287 -7.12 13.41 12.77
C LYS A 287 -6.24 12.51 11.92
N VAL A 288 -5.14 13.06 11.44
CA VAL A 288 -4.11 12.29 10.75
C VAL A 288 -3.22 11.63 11.79
N TYR A 289 -3.06 10.31 11.71
CA TYR A 289 -2.13 9.55 12.53
C TYR A 289 -1.08 8.90 11.63
N VAL A 290 0.19 9.12 11.95
CA VAL A 290 1.33 8.48 11.28
C VAL A 290 1.98 7.55 12.29
N SER A 291 2.03 6.26 11.98
CA SER A 291 2.70 5.30 12.87
C SER A 291 4.18 5.68 13.03
N PRO A 292 4.74 5.73 14.25
CA PRO A 292 6.15 6.07 14.49
C PRO A 292 7.06 4.87 14.18
N GLY A 293 7.00 4.43 12.92
CA GLY A 293 7.67 3.26 12.38
C GLY A 293 7.24 3.03 10.93
N GLY A 294 7.44 1.81 10.45
CA GLY A 294 7.05 1.43 9.10
C GLY A 294 7.72 0.14 8.67
N LEU A 295 7.28 -0.39 7.54
CA LEU A 295 7.87 -1.59 6.97
C LEU A 295 9.14 -1.19 6.22
N THR A 296 10.30 -1.48 6.80
CA THR A 296 11.57 -1.40 6.08
C THR A 296 11.78 -2.70 5.33
N ARG A 297 11.96 -2.62 4.00
CA ARG A 297 12.29 -3.77 3.16
C ARG A 297 13.75 -3.71 2.73
N VAL A 298 14.40 -4.87 2.67
CA VAL A 298 15.83 -5.03 2.34
C VAL A 298 15.97 -5.89 1.08
N ALA A 299 16.78 -5.44 0.12
CA ALA A 299 17.20 -6.27 -1.00
C ALA A 299 18.36 -7.18 -0.56
N LEU A 300 18.11 -8.46 -0.29
CA LEU A 300 19.13 -9.37 0.25
C LEU A 300 20.22 -9.71 -0.77
N ARG A 301 19.86 -9.83 -2.06
CA ARG A 301 20.80 -10.10 -3.14
C ARG A 301 21.73 -8.91 -3.36
N LYS A 302 23.04 -9.17 -3.34
CA LYS A 302 24.07 -8.15 -3.55
C LYS A 302 23.86 -7.40 -4.88
N GLY A 303 23.87 -6.06 -4.81
CA GLY A 303 23.68 -5.18 -5.97
C GLY A 303 22.24 -5.09 -6.48
N SER A 304 21.29 -5.84 -5.92
CA SER A 304 19.88 -5.74 -6.29
C SER A 304 19.23 -4.49 -5.71
N LEU A 305 18.35 -3.86 -6.50
CA LEU A 305 17.43 -2.82 -6.04
C LEU A 305 16.02 -3.39 -5.75
N VAL A 306 15.82 -4.68 -6.02
CA VAL A 306 14.55 -5.37 -5.81
C VAL A 306 14.41 -5.73 -4.34
N VAL A 307 13.50 -5.04 -3.66
CA VAL A 307 13.18 -5.23 -2.23
C VAL A 307 11.89 -6.03 -2.01
N ASN A 308 11.20 -6.46 -3.07
CA ASN A 308 9.93 -7.16 -2.96
C ASN A 308 10.11 -8.56 -2.34
N SER A 309 9.27 -8.90 -1.36
CA SER A 309 9.36 -10.16 -0.62
C SER A 309 9.16 -11.40 -1.52
N SER A 310 8.31 -11.29 -2.55
CA SER A 310 8.11 -12.36 -3.53
C SER A 310 9.34 -12.66 -4.40
N GLN A 311 10.36 -11.80 -4.37
CA GLN A 311 11.60 -11.92 -5.15
C GLN A 311 12.84 -11.97 -4.24
N GLY A 312 12.70 -12.45 -3.01
CA GLY A 312 13.81 -12.63 -2.07
C GLY A 312 14.17 -11.38 -1.25
N GLY A 313 13.24 -10.43 -1.12
CA GLY A 313 13.37 -9.29 -0.20
C GLY A 313 13.10 -9.70 1.25
N GLY A 314 13.91 -9.18 2.19
CA GLY A 314 13.70 -9.32 3.63
C GLY A 314 13.00 -8.09 4.24
N SER A 315 12.65 -8.15 5.52
CA SER A 315 12.18 -6.98 6.27
C SER A 315 13.06 -6.71 7.49
N LYS A 316 13.03 -5.47 7.98
CA LYS A 316 13.70 -5.02 9.21
C LYS A 316 12.72 -4.20 10.06
N ASP A 317 12.92 -4.21 11.37
CA ASP A 317 12.26 -3.27 12.27
C ASP A 317 12.78 -1.84 11.99
N THR A 318 11.89 -0.86 12.09
CA THR A 318 12.17 0.56 11.89
C THR A 318 11.99 1.29 13.21
N TRP A 319 13.09 1.77 13.80
CA TRP A 319 13.05 2.48 15.08
C TRP A 319 12.99 3.98 14.87
N VAL A 320 11.89 4.59 15.31
CA VAL A 320 11.81 6.04 15.50
C VAL A 320 12.15 6.33 16.96
N VAL A 321 13.17 7.16 17.18
CA VAL A 321 13.68 7.46 18.53
C VAL A 321 13.20 8.86 18.92
N CYS A 322 12.72 9.02 20.15
CA CYS A 322 12.41 10.34 20.71
C CYS A 322 13.68 11.17 20.83
N LYS A 323 13.54 12.47 20.61
CA LYS A 323 14.55 13.43 21.08
C LYS A 323 14.47 13.58 22.59
#